data_AF-W2UI88-F1
#
_entry.id   AF-W2UI88-F1
#
_cell.length_a   1.000
_cell.length_b   1.000
_cell.length_c   1.000
_cell.angle_alpha   90.00
_cell.angle_beta   90.00
_cell.angle_gamma   90.00
#
_symmetry.space_group_name_H-M   'P 1'
#
loop_
_entity.id
_entity.type
_entity.pdbx_description
1 polymer ?
#
loop_
_entity_poly.entity_id
_entity_poly.type
_entity_poly.pdbx_seq_one_letter_code
_entity_poly.pdbx_strand_id
1 'polypeptide(L)' 'MADVQQFARRLPANILLANGDANLKSWSLIYPDRVTPRLSPAKDIVTSKASIENETKYAMNLAEKKAWDEVSMRNFKF' A
#
# COMPACT_ATOMS: atom_id res chain seq x y z
N MET A 1 -1.89 -17.66 5.29
CA MET A 1 -0.64 -16.85 5.22
C MET A 1 -0.38 -16.21 3.84
N ALA A 2 -0.83 -16.79 2.72
CA ALA A 2 -0.59 -16.23 1.38
C ALA A 2 -1.07 -14.76 1.23
N ASP A 3 -2.25 -14.43 1.72
CA ASP A 3 -2.83 -13.09 1.55
C ASP A 3 -2.08 -12.02 2.36
N VAL A 4 -1.61 -12.37 3.57
CA VAL A 4 -0.77 -11.47 4.38
C VAL A 4 0.58 -11.23 3.69
N GLN A 5 1.18 -12.26 3.10
CA GLN A 5 2.41 -12.10 2.32
C GLN A 5 2.20 -11.25 1.06
N GLN A 6 1.04 -11.37 0.40
CA GLN A 6 0.68 -10.53 -0.74
C GLN A 6 0.51 -9.06 -0.31
N PHE A 7 -0.16 -8.81 0.81
CA PHE A 7 -0.26 -7.47 1.39
C PHE A 7 1.13 -6.88 1.70
N ALA A 8 1.98 -7.64 2.39
CA ALA A 8 3.33 -7.22 2.77
C ALA A 8 4.26 -6.94 1.56
N ARG A 9 4.00 -7.53 0.39
CA ARG A 9 4.74 -7.20 -0.85
C ARG A 9 4.17 -5.97 -1.57
N ARG A 10 2.85 -5.80 -1.56
CA ARG A 10 2.16 -4.70 -2.26
C ARG A 10 2.35 -3.35 -1.56
N LEU A 11 2.40 -3.33 -0.22
CA LEU A 11 2.58 -2.08 0.53
C LEU A 11 3.93 -1.40 0.19
N PRO A 12 5.09 -2.08 0.23
CA PRO A 12 6.35 -1.51 -0.24
C PRO A 12 6.35 -1.13 -1.71
N ALA A 13 5.73 -1.94 -2.59
CA ALA A 13 5.66 -1.65 -4.01
C ALA A 13 4.92 -0.32 -4.28
N ASN A 14 3.79 -0.08 -3.60
CA ASN A 14 3.06 1.19 -3.72
C ASN A 14 3.88 2.40 -3.21
N ILE A 15 4.63 2.23 -2.13
CA ILE A 15 5.50 3.30 -1.61
C ILE A 15 6.64 3.60 -2.59
N LEU A 16 7.30 2.56 -3.12
CA LEU A 16 8.40 2.71 -4.09
C LEU A 16 7.94 3.32 -5.41
N LEU A 17 6.71 3.04 -5.83
CA LEU A 17 6.10 3.63 -7.03
C LEU A 17 5.54 5.04 -6.77
N ALA A 18 5.73 5.59 -5.58
CA ALA A 18 5.17 6.88 -5.18
C ALA A 18 3.64 6.96 -5.41
N ASN A 19 2.95 5.86 -5.08
CA ASN A 19 1.50 5.76 -5.15
C ASN A 19 0.87 6.39 -3.89
N GLY A 20 0.71 7.71 -3.94
CA GLY A 20 0.01 8.52 -2.94
C GLY A 20 -1.49 8.25 -2.81
N ASP A 21 -2.10 7.54 -3.78
CA ASP A 21 -3.54 7.20 -3.76
C ASP A 21 -3.83 5.76 -3.26
N ALA A 22 -2.81 5.00 -2.83
CA ALA A 22 -2.97 3.64 -2.28
C ALA A 22 -3.59 3.63 -0.86
N ASN A 23 -4.71 4.33 -0.68
CA ASN A 23 -5.44 4.50 0.57
C ASN A 23 -6.27 3.26 0.91
N LEU A 24 -6.88 3.22 2.10
CA LEU A 24 -7.60 2.03 2.59
C LEU A 24 -8.73 1.57 1.64
N LYS A 25 -9.30 2.45 0.82
CA LYS A 25 -10.34 2.11 -0.16
C LYS A 25 -9.80 1.35 -1.38
N SER A 26 -8.50 1.49 -1.68
CA SER A 26 -7.80 0.74 -2.74
C SER A 26 -7.56 -0.72 -2.34
N TRP A 27 -7.78 -1.06 -1.07
CA TRP A 27 -7.69 -2.42 -0.54
C TRP A 27 -9.07 -2.99 -0.30
N SER A 28 -9.33 -4.17 -0.86
CA SER A 28 -10.62 -4.86 -0.71
C SER A 28 -10.42 -6.34 -0.42
N LEU A 29 -11.43 -6.93 0.21
CA LEU A 29 -11.51 -8.36 0.44
C LEU A 29 -12.62 -8.92 -0.44
N ILE A 30 -12.35 -10.05 -1.09
CA ILE A 30 -13.38 -10.87 -1.73
C ILE A 30 -13.77 -11.99 -0.78
N TYR A 31 -15.03 -12.41 -0.82
CA TYR A 31 -15.55 -13.52 -0.01
C TYR A 31 -16.05 -14.61 -0.97
N PRO A 32 -15.16 -15.52 -1.44
CA PRO A 32 -15.53 -16.53 -2.44
C PRO A 32 -16.66 -17.45 -1.98
N ASP A 33 -16.73 -17.73 -0.67
CA ASP A 33 -17.72 -18.56 0.00
C ASP A 33 -18.71 -17.74 0.85
N ARG A 34 -18.69 -16.40 0.71
CA ARG A 34 -19.48 -15.42 1.50
C ARG A 34 -19.13 -15.32 2.99
N VAL A 35 -18.12 -16.05 3.48
CA VAL A 35 -17.78 -16.09 4.91
C VAL A 35 -16.29 -15.84 5.14
N THR A 36 -15.42 -16.48 4.36
CA THR A 36 -13.97 -16.41 4.48
C THR A 36 -13.40 -15.29 3.62
N PRO A 37 -12.82 -14.23 4.21
CA PRO A 37 -12.22 -13.15 3.44
C PRO A 37 -10.92 -13.61 2.77
N ARG A 38 -10.72 -13.16 1.54
CA ARG A 38 -9.47 -13.28 0.78
C ARG A 38 -9.04 -11.93 0.25
N LEU A 39 -7.74 -11.64 0.25
CA LEU A 39 -7.25 -10.40 -0.34
C LEU A 39 -7.61 -10.34 -1.82
N SER A 40 -8.26 -9.26 -2.25
CA SER A 40 -8.62 -9.09 -3.65
C SER A 40 -7.37 -8.95 -4.54
N PRO A 41 -7.47 -9.23 -5.85
CA PRO A 41 -6.40 -8.90 -6.80
C PRO A 41 -5.96 -7.44 -6.65
N ALA A 42 -4.67 -7.16 -6.89
CA ALA A 42 -4.16 -5.79 -6.75
C ALA A 42 -4.90 -4.86 -7.72
N LYS A 43 -5.33 -3.72 -7.21
CA LYS A 43 -5.92 -2.63 -7.98
C LYS A 43 -5.12 -1.35 -7.74
N ASP A 44 -5.20 -0.44 -8.68
CA ASP A 44 -4.72 0.94 -8.53
C ASP A 44 -3.23 1.06 -8.17
N ILE A 45 -2.38 0.19 -8.73
CA ILE A 45 -0.92 0.37 -8.68
C ILE A 45 -0.55 1.40 -9.75
N VAL A 46 -0.38 2.66 -9.33
CA VAL A 46 -0.11 3.81 -10.21
C VAL A 46 0.95 4.73 -9.61
N THR A 47 1.63 5.51 -10.45
CA THR A 47 2.56 6.57 -9.99
C THR A 47 1.77 7.88 -9.85
N SER A 48 1.13 8.12 -8.70
CA SER A 48 0.24 9.28 -8.52
C SER A 48 0.96 10.56 -8.07
N LYS A 49 2.14 10.45 -7.42
CA LYS A 49 2.91 11.63 -6.96
C LYS A 49 3.25 12.62 -8.07
N ALA A 50 3.38 12.15 -9.32
CA ALA A 50 3.63 13.02 -10.47
C ALA A 50 2.45 13.93 -10.83
N SER A 51 1.24 13.64 -10.34
CA SER A 51 0.02 14.37 -10.63
C SER A 51 -0.59 15.09 -9.42
N ILE A 52 -0.08 14.81 -8.21
CA ILE A 52 -0.54 15.43 -6.96
C ILE A 52 0.49 16.49 -6.54
N GLU A 53 0.18 17.76 -6.81
CA GLU A 53 1.03 18.88 -6.40
C GLU A 53 1.10 18.97 -4.86
N ASN A 54 2.30 19.18 -4.32
CA ASN A 54 2.58 19.34 -2.88
C ASN A 54 2.27 18.11 -1.99
N GLU A 55 2.25 16.90 -2.55
CA GLU A 55 2.11 15.68 -1.76
C GLU A 55 3.36 15.36 -0.94
N THR A 56 3.27 15.50 0.40
CA THR A 56 4.37 15.24 1.34
C THR A 56 4.26 13.89 2.06
N LYS A 57 3.12 13.21 1.93
CA LYS A 57 2.79 11.98 2.67
C LYS A 57 2.22 10.92 1.74
N TYR A 58 2.53 9.65 2.00
CA TYR A 58 1.88 8.52 1.33
C TYR A 58 0.61 8.07 2.07
N ALA A 59 -0.24 7.32 1.38
CA ALA A 59 -1.60 7.04 1.82
C ALA A 59 -1.71 6.22 3.11
N MET A 60 -0.91 5.16 3.26
CA MET A 60 -0.94 4.22 4.39
C MET A 60 0.38 4.17 5.13
N ASN A 61 0.35 4.19 6.46
CA ASN A 61 1.56 4.21 7.27
C ASN A 61 2.44 2.96 7.03
N LEU A 62 3.76 3.18 7.02
CA LEU A 62 4.77 2.11 7.05
C LEU A 62 5.61 2.31 8.29
N ALA A 63 5.58 1.35 9.22
CA ALA A 63 6.34 1.41 10.48
C ALA A 63 6.16 2.76 11.20
N GLU A 64 4.89 3.16 11.38
CA GLU A 64 4.45 4.43 12.01
C GLU A 64 4.81 5.72 11.25
N LYS A 65 5.52 5.61 10.13
CA LYS A 65 5.85 6.75 9.28
C LYS A 65 4.80 6.98 8.22
N LYS A 66 4.70 8.22 7.76
CA LYS A 66 3.77 8.63 6.69
C LYS A 66 4.36 9.64 5.71
N ALA A 67 5.42 10.35 6.10
CA ALA A 67 6.10 11.31 5.22
C ALA A 67 7.08 10.61 4.29
N TRP A 68 7.13 11.05 3.02
CA TRP A 68 8.03 10.47 2.01
C TRP A 68 9.49 10.48 2.46
N ASP A 69 9.93 11.58 3.09
CA ASP A 69 11.33 11.83 3.44
C ASP A 69 11.78 11.07 4.70
N GLU A 70 10.84 10.49 5.44
CA GLU A 70 11.14 9.74 6.66
C GLU A 70 11.36 8.25 6.39
N VAL A 71 11.01 7.74 5.20
CA VAL A 71 11.13 6.32 4.87
C VAL A 71 12.53 6.01 4.33
N SER A 72 13.13 4.96 4.89
CA SER A 72 14.41 4.42 4.43
C SER A 72 14.33 2.91 4.25
N MET A 73 15.35 2.31 3.65
CA MET A 73 15.45 0.84 3.52
C MET A 73 15.30 0.10 4.86
N ARG A 74 15.63 0.74 6.00
CA ARG A 74 15.46 0.14 7.33
C ARG A 74 14.00 -0.11 7.69
N ASN A 75 13.07 0.67 7.14
CA ASN A 75 11.64 0.54 7.39
C ASN A 75 11.00 -0.68 6.70
N PHE A 76 11.76 -1.38 5.84
CA PHE A 76 11.30 -2.58 5.12
C PHE A 76 11.90 -3.89 5.65
N LYS A 77 12.75 -3.83 6.67
CA LYS A 77 13.49 -5.00 7.21
C LYS A 77 12.79 -5.68 8.41
N PHE A 78 11.61 -5.21 8.80
CA PHE A 78 10.86 -5.70 9.94
C PHE A 78 9.51 -6.27 9.48
#